data_AF-A0A937QCZ2-F1
#
_entry.id   AF-A0A937QCZ2-F1
#
_cell.length_a   1.000
_cell.length_b   1.000
_cell.length_c   1.000
_cell.angle_alpha   90.00
_cell.angle_beta   90.00
_cell.angle_gamma   90.00
#
_symmetry.space_group_name_H-M   'P 1'
#
loop_
_entity.id
_entity.type
_entity.pdbx_description
1 polymer ?
#
loop_
_entity_poly.entity_id
_entity_poly.type
_entity_poly.pdbx_seq_one_letter_code
_entity_poly.pdbx_strand_id
1 'polypeptide(L)'
;MGEGDSDTQYTTIESLGRIRSSALLLSLGNAYLCEEPFLIKIGHSIDVNLESLKEDISFLKSKFPGKFTREVDTDEIINEIHSTAQSLMEPDDKLNERCTVGELGRDLETTITTLSDAIKVIRGQIDGSGATYTKKDSVLKYAGGFQSLWSFIRTAAIVSLKILIGLILISILPFAYLLLTMETEGSFLKEITKSQTHIQGQEDIVFQIDQKKEELSQKIRSLEKGTVSRQDKVEIMDLEIEIHTIDEGRQRAEFEIDTHKKKVTDYQRRIKELKETPFTKRFFQHMRNAVPIGK
;
A
#
# COMPACT_ATOMS: atom_id res chain seq x y z
N MET A 1 -34.95 52.06 3.34
CA MET A 1 -33.90 51.78 2.33
C MET A 1 -33.10 50.60 2.82
N GLY A 2 -33.49 49.38 2.44
CA GLY A 2 -32.92 48.13 2.93
C GLY A 2 -32.95 47.03 1.86
N GLU A 3 -32.78 47.43 0.59
CA GLU A 3 -32.90 46.54 -0.58
C GLU A 3 -31.56 46.35 -1.32
N GLY A 4 -30.50 47.07 -0.92
CA GLY A 4 -29.17 47.02 -1.56
C GLY A 4 -28.09 46.27 -0.78
N ASP A 5 -28.41 45.65 0.36
CA ASP A 5 -27.41 44.98 1.22
C ASP A 5 -27.30 43.47 0.94
N SER A 6 -28.41 42.85 0.52
CA SER A 6 -28.43 41.46 0.07
C SER A 6 -27.82 41.31 -1.32
N ASP A 7 -28.13 42.22 -2.26
CA ASP A 7 -27.76 42.07 -3.67
C ASP A 7 -26.24 42.10 -3.87
N THR A 8 -25.55 43.08 -3.28
CA THR A 8 -24.08 43.16 -3.34
C THR A 8 -23.39 41.99 -2.63
N GLN A 9 -24.02 41.41 -1.61
CA GLN A 9 -23.45 40.25 -0.91
C GLN A 9 -23.52 38.97 -1.74
N TYR A 10 -24.58 38.80 -2.54
CA TYR A 10 -24.70 37.68 -3.48
C TYR A 10 -23.73 37.85 -4.67
N THR A 11 -23.54 39.06 -5.20
CA THR A 11 -22.64 39.33 -6.33
C THR A 11 -21.17 39.10 -5.99
N THR A 12 -20.69 39.50 -4.82
CA THR A 12 -19.27 39.31 -4.44
C THR A 12 -18.90 37.83 -4.33
N ILE A 13 -19.81 37.03 -3.78
CA ILE A 13 -19.65 35.57 -3.64
C ILE A 13 -19.72 34.90 -5.02
N GLU A 14 -20.57 35.41 -5.91
CA GLU A 14 -20.71 34.91 -7.27
C GLU A 14 -19.48 35.20 -8.13
N SER A 15 -18.99 36.44 -8.16
CA SER A 15 -17.82 36.85 -8.92
C SER A 15 -16.55 36.11 -8.46
N LEU A 16 -16.34 36.00 -7.15
CA LEU A 16 -15.25 35.20 -6.59
C LEU A 16 -15.39 33.70 -6.92
N GLY A 17 -16.61 33.18 -6.89
CA GLY A 17 -16.91 31.80 -7.27
C GLY A 17 -16.62 31.50 -8.74
N ARG A 18 -16.89 32.46 -9.64
CA ARG A 18 -16.59 32.37 -11.08
C ARG A 18 -15.09 32.37 -11.34
N ILE A 19 -14.32 33.27 -10.70
CA ILE A 19 -12.86 33.30 -10.79
C ILE A 19 -12.25 31.99 -10.25
N ARG A 20 -12.76 31.47 -9.13
CA ARG A 20 -12.33 30.17 -8.59
C ARG A 20 -12.61 29.01 -9.54
N SER A 21 -13.77 29.01 -10.21
CA SER A 21 -14.12 27.97 -11.17
C SER A 21 -13.15 27.95 -12.35
N SER A 22 -12.76 29.13 -12.85
CA SER A 22 -11.72 29.28 -13.87
C SER A 22 -10.36 28.73 -13.42
N ALA A 23 -9.96 29.01 -12.17
CA ALA A 23 -8.72 28.48 -11.61
C ALA A 23 -8.74 26.94 -11.50
N LEU A 24 -9.88 26.36 -11.11
CA LEU A 24 -10.05 24.91 -11.06
C LEU A 24 -9.91 24.28 -12.46
N LEU A 25 -10.50 24.88 -13.49
CA LEU A 25 -10.34 24.40 -14.87
C LEU A 25 -8.87 24.40 -15.32
N LEU A 26 -8.12 25.45 -14.99
CA LEU A 26 -6.69 25.54 -15.26
C LEU A 26 -5.86 24.52 -14.43
N SER A 27 -6.31 24.17 -13.23
CA SER A 27 -5.60 23.24 -12.35
C SER A 27 -5.67 21.78 -12.81
N LEU A 28 -6.68 21.44 -13.65
CA LEU A 28 -6.85 20.10 -14.20
C LEU A 28 -5.77 19.74 -15.23
N GLY A 29 -5.10 20.74 -15.82
CA GLY A 29 -3.92 20.56 -16.67
C GLY A 29 -4.15 19.57 -17.82
N ASN A 30 -5.09 19.89 -18.71
CA ASN A 30 -5.33 19.11 -19.93
C ASN A 30 -4.89 19.91 -21.15
N ALA A 31 -4.16 19.28 -22.08
CA ALA A 31 -3.69 19.89 -23.31
C ALA A 31 -4.80 20.64 -24.07
N TYR A 32 -6.04 20.12 -24.06
CA TYR A 32 -7.19 20.76 -24.70
C TYR A 32 -7.65 22.04 -23.98
N LEU A 33 -7.55 22.11 -22.66
CA LEU A 33 -7.93 23.29 -21.86
C LEU A 33 -6.85 24.38 -21.86
N CYS A 34 -5.65 24.03 -22.32
CA CYS A 34 -4.50 24.93 -22.42
C CYS A 34 -4.22 25.37 -23.86
N GLU A 35 -5.15 25.16 -24.78
CA GLU A 35 -5.10 25.78 -26.10
C GLU A 35 -5.41 27.29 -25.98
N GLU A 36 -4.68 28.10 -26.75
CA GLU A 36 -4.79 29.56 -26.81
C GLU A 36 -6.23 30.12 -26.75
N PRO A 37 -7.21 29.67 -27.58
CA PRO A 37 -8.58 30.20 -27.52
C PRO A 37 -9.28 29.96 -26.17
N PHE A 38 -8.94 28.88 -25.46
CA PHE A 38 -9.50 28.61 -24.12
C PHE A 38 -8.82 29.47 -23.06
N LEU A 39 -7.51 29.65 -23.14
CA LEU A 39 -6.76 30.51 -22.22
C LEU A 39 -7.23 31.96 -22.31
N ILE A 40 -7.37 32.49 -23.53
CA ILE A 40 -7.88 33.84 -23.77
C ILE A 40 -9.28 34.02 -23.17
N LYS A 41 -10.17 33.03 -23.38
CA LYS A 41 -11.53 33.05 -22.84
C LYS A 41 -11.54 33.01 -21.31
N ILE A 42 -10.66 32.20 -20.71
CA ILE A 42 -10.51 32.11 -19.26
C ILE A 42 -9.95 33.41 -18.70
N GLY A 43 -8.93 34.00 -19.33
CA GLY A 43 -8.35 35.30 -18.99
C GLY A 43 -9.41 36.40 -19.00
N HIS A 44 -10.17 36.55 -20.09
CA HIS A 44 -11.28 37.51 -20.17
C HIS A 44 -12.35 37.27 -19.11
N SER A 45 -12.69 36.02 -18.84
CA SER A 45 -13.66 35.70 -17.79
C SER A 45 -13.14 36.09 -16.40
N ILE A 46 -11.86 35.87 -16.09
CA ILE A 46 -11.28 36.25 -14.80
C ILE A 46 -11.29 37.77 -14.68
N ASP A 47 -10.83 38.48 -15.71
CA ASP A 47 -10.72 39.94 -15.73
C ASP A 47 -12.06 40.65 -15.49
N VAL A 48 -13.11 40.25 -16.23
CA VAL A 48 -14.46 40.82 -16.07
C VAL A 48 -15.03 40.58 -14.67
N ASN A 49 -14.83 39.39 -14.11
CA ASN A 49 -15.33 39.11 -12.75
C ASN A 49 -14.47 39.78 -11.67
N LEU A 50 -13.20 40.07 -11.96
CA LEU A 50 -12.28 40.73 -11.03
C LEU A 50 -12.60 42.21 -10.87
N GLU A 51 -12.96 42.90 -11.95
CA GLU A 51 -13.43 44.29 -11.88
C GLU A 51 -14.72 44.41 -11.04
N SER A 52 -15.70 43.51 -11.26
CA SER A 52 -16.90 43.43 -10.41
C SER A 52 -16.55 43.16 -8.94
N LEU A 53 -15.58 42.27 -8.68
CA LEU A 53 -15.14 41.95 -7.31
C LEU A 53 -14.45 43.15 -6.64
N LYS A 54 -13.69 43.95 -7.40
CA LYS A 54 -13.01 45.16 -6.90
C LYS A 54 -14.00 46.25 -6.51
N GLU A 55 -15.03 46.49 -7.34
CA GLU A 55 -16.11 47.42 -7.02
C GLU A 55 -16.85 47.00 -5.74
N ASP A 56 -17.16 45.71 -5.62
CA ASP A 56 -17.81 45.13 -4.44
C ASP A 56 -16.96 45.27 -3.17
N ILE A 57 -15.66 45.00 -3.24
CA ILE A 57 -14.73 45.16 -2.10
C ILE A 57 -14.63 46.64 -1.70
N SER A 58 -14.55 47.55 -2.68
CA SER A 58 -14.52 49.00 -2.42
C SER A 58 -15.79 49.47 -1.71
N PHE A 59 -16.95 49.00 -2.17
CA PHE A 59 -18.23 49.27 -1.53
C PHE A 59 -18.27 48.69 -0.10
N LEU A 60 -17.79 47.47 0.10
CA LEU A 60 -17.71 46.83 1.41
C LEU A 60 -16.80 47.61 2.37
N LYS A 61 -15.63 48.07 1.89
CA LYS A 61 -14.73 48.96 2.66
C LYS A 61 -15.43 50.27 3.03
N SER A 62 -16.25 50.85 2.15
CA SER A 62 -16.96 52.11 2.39
C SER A 62 -18.03 52.03 3.50
N LYS A 63 -18.59 50.83 3.74
CA LYS A 63 -19.59 50.59 4.81
C LYS A 63 -19.00 50.61 6.22
N PHE A 64 -17.67 50.56 6.36
CA PHE A 64 -17.01 50.61 7.64
C PHE A 64 -16.53 52.04 7.95
N PRO A 65 -17.15 52.75 8.91
CA PRO A 65 -16.82 54.15 9.20
C PRO A 65 -15.51 54.34 10.01
N GLY A 66 -14.83 53.26 10.38
CA GLY A 66 -13.60 53.27 11.20
C GLY A 66 -12.33 52.90 10.41
N LYS A 67 -11.15 53.07 11.02
CA LYS A 67 -9.90 52.49 10.48
C LYS A 67 -9.88 50.99 10.78
N PHE A 68 -9.66 50.16 9.77
CA PHE A 68 -9.48 48.72 9.96
C PHE A 68 -8.33 48.47 10.94
N THR A 69 -8.52 47.56 11.90
CA THR A 69 -7.48 47.25 12.91
C THR A 69 -6.25 46.57 12.30
N ARG A 70 -6.43 46.00 11.10
CA ARG A 70 -5.38 45.49 10.22
C ARG A 70 -5.73 45.99 8.82
N GLU A 71 -4.82 46.72 8.20
CA GLU A 71 -4.92 47.08 6.79
C GLU A 71 -4.74 45.79 5.99
N VAL A 72 -5.82 45.33 5.35
CA VAL A 72 -5.81 44.15 4.49
C VAL A 72 -5.64 44.66 3.07
N ASP A 73 -4.44 44.48 2.51
CA ASP A 73 -4.13 44.91 1.15
C ASP A 73 -4.78 43.97 0.13
N THR A 74 -6.05 44.24 -0.16
CA THR A 74 -6.77 43.55 -1.24
C THR A 74 -6.32 44.01 -2.61
N ASP A 75 -5.68 45.17 -2.72
CA ASP A 75 -5.42 45.83 -3.99
C ASP A 75 -4.18 45.19 -4.65
N GLU A 76 -3.16 44.86 -3.86
CA GLU A 76 -2.03 44.03 -4.29
C GLU A 76 -2.48 42.65 -4.79
N ILE A 77 -3.35 41.97 -4.03
CA ILE A 77 -3.86 40.63 -4.38
C ILE A 77 -4.70 40.67 -5.67
N ILE A 78 -5.55 41.70 -5.82
CA ILE A 78 -6.34 41.91 -7.05
C ILE A 78 -5.42 42.15 -8.23
N ASN A 79 -4.36 42.95 -8.08
CA ASN A 79 -3.41 43.21 -9.16
C ASN A 79 -2.65 41.95 -9.59
N GLU A 80 -2.35 41.04 -8.66
CA GLU A 80 -1.72 39.75 -8.98
C GLU A 80 -2.65 38.83 -9.81
N ILE A 81 -3.94 38.78 -9.45
CA ILE A 81 -4.95 38.04 -10.22
C ILE A 81 -5.14 38.67 -11.60
N HIS A 82 -5.18 40.01 -11.67
CA HIS A 82 -5.29 40.76 -12.93
C HIS A 82 -4.08 40.51 -13.84
N SER A 83 -2.86 40.55 -13.30
CA SER A 83 -1.64 40.23 -14.07
C SER A 83 -1.69 38.81 -14.63
N THR A 84 -2.20 37.85 -13.85
CA THR A 84 -2.37 36.46 -14.30
C THR A 84 -3.44 36.36 -15.42
N ALA A 85 -4.53 37.12 -15.30
CA ALA A 85 -5.57 37.21 -16.32
C ALA A 85 -5.06 37.82 -17.63
N GLN A 86 -4.21 38.85 -17.56
CA GLN A 86 -3.57 39.43 -18.74
C GLN A 86 -2.62 38.45 -19.42
N SER A 87 -1.80 37.72 -18.66
CA SER A 87 -0.93 36.69 -19.24
C SER A 87 -1.72 35.57 -19.93
N LEU A 88 -2.93 35.27 -19.46
CA LEU A 88 -3.83 34.31 -20.11
C LEU A 88 -4.41 34.81 -21.45
N MET A 89 -4.53 36.12 -21.63
CA MET A 89 -5.01 36.74 -22.88
C MET A 89 -3.93 36.81 -23.97
N GLU A 90 -2.66 36.75 -23.58
CA GLU A 90 -1.50 36.70 -24.48
C GLU A 90 -0.62 35.49 -24.11
N PRO A 91 -1.10 34.25 -24.32
CA PRO A 91 -0.40 33.06 -23.84
C PRO A 91 0.90 32.84 -24.62
N ASP A 92 2.00 32.65 -23.90
CA ASP A 92 3.28 32.23 -24.46
C ASP A 92 3.49 30.70 -24.30
N ASP A 93 4.49 30.15 -25.00
CA ASP A 93 4.80 28.71 -24.94
C ASP A 93 5.07 28.23 -23.50
N LYS A 94 5.63 29.10 -22.66
CA LYS A 94 5.95 28.81 -21.25
C LYS A 94 4.70 28.76 -20.39
N LEU A 95 3.72 29.62 -20.64
CA LEU A 95 2.43 29.64 -19.97
C LEU A 95 1.59 28.43 -20.36
N ASN A 96 1.64 28.02 -21.63
CA ASN A 96 1.03 26.78 -22.09
C ASN A 96 1.61 25.57 -21.36
N GLU A 97 2.94 25.47 -21.24
CA GLU A 97 3.60 24.41 -20.48
C GLU A 97 3.14 24.39 -19.01
N ARG A 98 3.15 25.55 -18.33
CA ARG A 98 2.67 25.68 -16.94
C ARG A 98 1.18 25.36 -16.78
N CYS A 99 0.36 25.66 -17.78
CA CYS A 99 -1.04 25.26 -17.81
C CYS A 99 -1.18 23.74 -17.94
N THR A 100 -0.44 23.09 -18.84
CA THR A 100 -0.57 21.64 -19.07
C THR A 100 -0.22 20.79 -17.84
N VAL A 101 0.69 21.25 -16.99
CA VAL A 101 1.02 20.58 -15.72
C VAL A 101 0.09 21.00 -14.56
N GLY A 102 -0.85 21.91 -14.83
CA GLY A 102 -1.81 22.44 -13.87
C GLY A 102 -1.21 23.38 -12.82
N GLU A 103 0.00 23.90 -13.06
CA GLU A 103 0.69 24.82 -12.15
C GLU A 103 -0.02 26.18 -12.12
N LEU A 104 -0.39 26.70 -13.29
CA LEU A 104 -1.07 28.00 -13.44
C LEU A 104 -2.37 28.08 -12.63
N GLY A 105 -3.17 27.00 -12.64
CA GLY A 105 -4.41 26.95 -11.87
C GLY A 105 -4.20 26.87 -10.36
N ARG A 106 -3.11 26.24 -9.90
CA ARG A 106 -2.78 26.14 -8.46
C ARG A 106 -2.27 27.46 -7.89
N ASP A 107 -1.46 28.18 -8.66
CA ASP A 107 -1.00 29.51 -8.30
C ASP A 107 -2.20 30.46 -8.18
N LEU A 108 -3.05 30.47 -9.19
CA LEU A 108 -4.27 31.28 -9.21
C LEU A 108 -5.24 30.92 -8.06
N GLU A 109 -5.43 29.62 -7.74
CA GLU A 109 -6.25 29.21 -6.59
C GLU A 109 -5.69 29.71 -5.25
N THR A 110 -4.36 29.77 -5.12
CA THR A 110 -3.68 30.28 -3.91
C THR A 110 -3.95 31.77 -3.73
N THR A 111 -3.79 32.56 -4.80
CA THR A 111 -4.04 34.01 -4.78
C THR A 111 -5.54 34.30 -4.51
N ILE A 112 -6.45 33.55 -5.12
CA ILE A 112 -7.91 33.65 -4.88
C ILE A 112 -8.28 33.29 -3.44
N THR A 113 -7.65 32.26 -2.86
CA THR A 113 -7.90 31.87 -1.46
C THR A 113 -7.47 32.98 -0.51
N THR A 114 -6.32 33.60 -0.77
CA THR A 114 -5.83 34.75 -0.01
C THR A 114 -6.80 35.92 -0.08
N LEU A 115 -7.34 36.21 -1.27
CA LEU A 115 -8.38 37.23 -1.45
C LEU A 115 -9.68 36.88 -0.70
N SER A 116 -10.10 35.61 -0.73
CA SER A 116 -11.29 35.14 -0.01
C SER A 116 -11.16 35.34 1.51
N ASP A 117 -10.00 35.02 2.06
CA ASP A 117 -9.75 35.18 3.49
C ASP A 117 -9.64 36.66 3.89
N ALA A 118 -9.03 37.49 3.03
CA ALA A 118 -9.04 38.95 3.17
C ALA A 118 -10.48 39.53 3.25
N ILE A 119 -11.36 39.11 2.33
CA ILE A 119 -12.77 39.53 2.32
C ILE A 119 -13.50 39.06 3.59
N LYS A 120 -13.24 37.82 4.06
CA LYS A 120 -13.82 37.33 5.33
C LYS A 120 -13.37 38.15 6.53
N VAL A 121 -12.11 38.61 6.57
CA VAL A 121 -11.60 39.47 7.64
C VAL A 121 -12.27 40.84 7.61
N ILE A 122 -12.41 41.45 6.43
CA ILE A 122 -13.13 42.72 6.25
C ILE A 122 -14.58 42.56 6.74
N ARG A 123 -15.24 41.49 6.32
CA ARG A 123 -16.63 41.18 6.72
C ARG A 123 -16.78 40.93 8.21
N GLY A 124 -15.87 40.18 8.83
CA GLY A 124 -15.88 39.94 10.28
C GLY A 124 -15.73 41.22 11.11
N GLN A 125 -14.97 42.20 10.60
CA GLN A 125 -14.86 43.52 11.23
C GLN A 125 -16.13 44.38 11.05
N ILE A 126 -16.82 44.26 9.92
CA ILE A 126 -18.09 44.96 9.66
C ILE A 126 -19.23 44.36 10.48
N ASP A 127 -19.33 43.03 10.55
CA ASP A 127 -20.40 42.30 11.25
C ASP A 127 -20.22 42.27 12.78
N GLY A 128 -19.17 42.94 13.32
CA GLY A 128 -18.86 42.98 14.76
C GLY A 128 -18.48 41.63 15.37
N SER A 129 -18.35 40.59 14.54
CA SER A 129 -17.97 39.24 14.92
C SER A 129 -16.45 39.17 14.94
N GLY A 130 -15.85 39.49 16.10
CA GLY A 130 -14.41 39.42 16.31
C GLY A 130 -13.84 38.15 15.69
N ALA A 131 -12.97 38.34 14.69
CA ALA A 131 -12.45 37.26 13.85
C ALA A 131 -12.07 36.05 14.70
N THR A 132 -12.80 34.94 14.54
CA THR A 132 -12.49 33.67 15.21
C THR A 132 -11.15 33.18 14.69
N TYR A 133 -10.11 33.55 15.42
CA TYR A 133 -8.73 33.19 15.19
C TYR A 133 -8.61 31.67 15.24
N THR A 134 -8.48 31.03 14.08
CA THR A 134 -8.02 29.65 14.05
C THR A 134 -6.53 29.69 14.34
N LYS A 135 -6.09 28.96 15.37
CA LYS A 135 -4.71 28.91 15.89
C LYS A 135 -3.59 28.62 14.86
N LYS A 136 -3.93 28.42 13.59
CA LYS A 136 -3.01 28.30 12.45
C LYS A 136 -2.46 29.66 11.96
N ASP A 137 -3.17 30.77 12.18
CA ASP A 137 -2.77 32.10 11.67
C ASP A 137 -1.68 32.81 12.49
N SER A 138 -1.30 32.27 13.64
CA SER A 138 -0.25 32.88 14.49
C SER A 138 1.16 32.61 13.95
N VAL A 139 1.32 31.63 13.05
CA VAL A 139 2.62 31.26 12.48
C VAL A 139 2.92 32.06 11.20
N LEU A 140 1.91 32.69 10.59
CA LEU A 140 2.05 33.41 9.32
C LEU A 140 2.70 34.80 9.46
N LYS A 141 2.67 35.40 10.66
CA LYS A 141 3.10 36.80 10.86
C LYS A 141 4.62 37.00 10.83
N TYR A 142 5.41 35.92 10.83
CA TYR A 142 6.88 35.96 10.73
C TYR A 142 7.43 35.22 9.50
N ALA A 143 6.56 34.78 8.58
CA ALA A 143 6.96 33.94 7.45
C ALA A 143 7.02 34.69 6.09
N GLY A 144 7.19 36.02 6.09
CA GLY A 144 7.25 36.87 4.90
C GLY A 144 8.48 36.67 3.97
N GLY A 145 9.22 35.57 4.13
CA GLY A 145 10.37 35.24 3.27
C GLY A 145 10.67 33.75 3.11
N PHE A 146 9.82 32.85 3.63
CA PHE A 146 10.13 31.41 3.64
C PHE A 146 9.02 30.51 3.05
N GLN A 147 7.94 31.12 2.52
CA GLN A 147 6.79 30.39 1.98
C GLN A 147 7.13 29.57 0.72
N SER A 148 8.09 30.03 -0.09
CA SER A 148 8.62 29.27 -1.22
C SER A 148 9.35 27.99 -0.77
N LEU A 149 10.04 28.01 0.38
CA LEU A 149 10.75 26.84 0.90
C LEU A 149 9.81 25.84 1.58
N TRP A 150 8.66 26.27 2.10
CA TRP A 150 7.70 25.36 2.74
C TRP A 150 6.91 24.50 1.74
N SER A 151 6.60 25.02 0.54
CA SER A 151 6.02 24.22 -0.54
C SER A 151 7.03 23.19 -1.05
N PHE A 152 8.31 23.56 -1.19
CA PHE A 152 9.38 22.60 -1.51
C PHE A 152 9.58 21.57 -0.39
N ILE A 153 9.54 21.93 0.89
CA ILE A 153 9.66 20.96 2.00
C ILE A 153 8.43 20.06 2.10
N ARG A 154 7.21 20.55 1.84
CA ARG A 154 6.00 19.71 1.85
C ARG A 154 5.97 18.77 0.65
N THR A 155 6.35 19.26 -0.52
CA THR A 155 6.43 18.46 -1.75
C THR A 155 7.59 17.45 -1.65
N ALA A 156 8.75 17.88 -1.15
CA ALA A 156 9.87 16.99 -0.83
C ALA A 156 9.48 15.99 0.25
N ALA A 157 8.76 16.37 1.32
CA ALA A 157 8.32 15.42 2.34
C ALA A 157 7.32 14.40 1.79
N ILE A 158 6.38 14.81 0.92
CA ILE A 158 5.44 13.89 0.27
C ILE A 158 6.17 12.98 -0.73
N VAL A 159 7.11 13.52 -1.51
CA VAL A 159 7.92 12.76 -2.46
C VAL A 159 8.87 11.81 -1.72
N SER A 160 9.58 12.27 -0.70
CA SER A 160 10.42 11.46 0.18
C SER A 160 9.61 10.38 0.89
N LEU A 161 8.39 10.66 1.34
CA LEU A 161 7.50 9.67 1.93
C LEU A 161 7.02 8.65 0.88
N LYS A 162 6.68 9.08 -0.34
CA LYS A 162 6.34 8.17 -1.45
C LYS A 162 7.53 7.31 -1.87
N ILE A 163 8.74 7.87 -1.91
CA ILE A 163 9.98 7.14 -2.17
C ILE A 163 10.27 6.16 -1.04
N LEU A 164 10.08 6.56 0.22
CA LEU A 164 10.24 5.69 1.39
C LEU A 164 9.25 4.53 1.34
N ILE A 165 7.97 4.80 1.07
CA ILE A 165 6.93 3.77 0.93
C ILE A 165 7.23 2.85 -0.27
N GLY A 166 7.66 3.42 -1.40
CA GLY A 166 8.07 2.65 -2.57
C GLY A 166 9.26 1.74 -2.28
N LEU A 167 10.27 2.24 -1.56
CA LEU A 167 11.45 1.48 -1.17
C LEU A 167 11.10 0.39 -0.15
N ILE A 168 10.18 0.68 0.78
CA ILE A 168 9.63 -0.31 1.71
C ILE A 168 8.86 -1.38 0.94
N LEU A 169 8.00 -1.03 -0.01
CA LEU A 169 7.29 -2.02 -0.85
C LEU A 169 8.24 -2.89 -1.66
N ILE A 170 9.23 -2.26 -2.32
CA ILE A 170 10.29 -2.95 -3.07
C ILE A 170 11.12 -3.87 -2.15
N SER A 171 11.27 -3.52 -0.87
CA SER A 171 11.98 -4.36 0.10
C SER A 171 11.09 -5.48 0.67
N ILE A 172 9.80 -5.22 0.89
CA ILE A 172 8.84 -6.19 1.44
C ILE A 172 8.55 -7.31 0.44
N LEU A 173 8.42 -7.01 -0.86
CA LEU A 173 8.15 -8.02 -1.90
C LEU A 173 9.18 -9.18 -1.91
N PRO A 174 10.49 -8.94 -2.03
CA PRO A 174 11.50 -10.00 -1.97
C PRO A 174 11.61 -10.58 -0.56
N PHE A 175 11.38 -9.80 0.50
CA PHE A 175 11.40 -10.30 1.88
C PHE A 175 10.26 -11.28 2.16
N ALA A 176 9.05 -10.97 1.69
CA ALA A 176 7.87 -11.83 1.77
C ALA A 176 8.03 -13.08 0.89
N TYR A 177 8.59 -12.92 -0.32
CA TYR A 177 8.92 -14.04 -1.19
C TYR A 177 9.93 -14.99 -0.53
N LEU A 178 11.01 -14.46 0.07
CA LEU A 178 12.01 -15.23 0.80
C LEU A 178 11.45 -15.88 2.08
N LEU A 179 10.57 -15.19 2.81
CA LEU A 179 9.90 -15.77 3.98
C LEU A 179 8.98 -16.93 3.60
N LEU A 180 8.30 -16.84 2.46
CA LEU A 180 7.46 -17.93 1.93
C LEU A 180 8.28 -19.09 1.36
N THR A 181 9.44 -18.81 0.75
CA THR A 181 10.31 -19.85 0.18
C THR A 181 11.32 -20.42 1.17
N MET A 182 11.55 -19.78 2.32
CA MET A 182 12.36 -20.36 3.39
C MET A 182 11.64 -21.56 4.00
N GLU A 183 12.35 -22.68 4.07
CA GLU A 183 11.87 -23.88 4.76
C GLU A 183 11.59 -23.53 6.23
N THR A 184 10.32 -23.59 6.62
CA THR A 184 9.88 -23.28 7.98
C THR A 184 9.90 -24.55 8.83
N GLU A 185 10.18 -24.42 10.14
CA GLU A 185 10.10 -25.55 11.08
C GLU A 185 8.74 -26.26 11.01
N GLY A 186 7.67 -25.51 10.69
CA GLY A 186 6.32 -26.04 10.49
C GLY A 186 6.18 -27.01 9.32
N SER A 187 6.87 -26.81 8.20
CA SER A 187 6.80 -27.74 7.06
C SER A 187 7.50 -29.07 7.39
N PHE A 188 8.65 -29.01 8.09
CA PHE A 188 9.36 -30.20 8.54
C PHE A 188 8.60 -30.97 9.64
N LEU A 189 7.99 -30.27 10.60
CA LEU A 189 7.17 -30.92 11.63
C LEU A 189 5.95 -31.64 11.04
N LYS A 190 5.32 -31.05 10.02
CA LYS A 190 4.20 -31.68 9.31
C LYS A 190 4.63 -32.95 8.58
N GLU A 191 5.77 -32.93 7.90
CA GLU A 191 6.32 -34.11 7.22
C GLU A 191 6.83 -35.19 8.20
N ILE A 192 7.37 -34.79 9.36
CA ILE A 192 7.71 -35.72 10.45
C ILE A 192 6.46 -36.42 10.97
N THR A 193 5.39 -35.66 11.25
CA THR A 193 4.14 -36.21 11.77
C THR A 193 3.54 -37.20 10.77
N LYS A 194 3.47 -36.81 9.48
CA LYS A 194 2.99 -37.67 8.40
C LYS A 194 3.82 -38.96 8.27
N SER A 195 5.15 -38.84 8.36
CA SER A 195 6.06 -39.99 8.30
C SER A 195 5.93 -40.89 9.54
N GLN A 196 5.71 -40.32 10.74
CA GLN A 196 5.46 -41.09 11.96
C GLN A 196 4.13 -41.85 11.91
N THR A 197 3.06 -41.23 11.40
CA THR A 197 1.79 -41.93 11.20
C THR A 197 1.94 -43.08 10.20
N HIS A 198 2.74 -42.90 9.14
CA HIS A 198 3.02 -43.96 8.18
C HIS A 198 3.84 -45.10 8.81
N ILE A 199 4.86 -44.78 9.62
CA ILE A 199 5.62 -45.78 10.39
C ILE A 199 4.71 -46.57 11.32
N GLN A 200 3.83 -45.90 12.07
CA GLN A 200 2.89 -46.58 12.97
C GLN A 200 1.95 -47.52 12.23
N GLY A 201 1.43 -47.09 11.07
CA GLY A 201 0.59 -47.96 10.23
C GLY A 201 1.34 -49.18 9.70
N GLN A 202 2.60 -49.02 9.30
CA GLN A 202 3.44 -50.13 8.84
C GLN A 202 3.86 -51.05 9.99
N GLU A 203 4.12 -50.53 11.18
CA GLU A 203 4.42 -51.33 12.38
C GLU A 203 3.21 -52.20 12.78
N ASP A 204 1.98 -51.71 12.62
CA ASP A 204 0.76 -52.51 12.81
C ASP A 204 0.62 -53.63 11.76
N ILE A 205 0.96 -53.35 10.49
CA ILE A 205 0.97 -54.36 9.42
C ILE A 205 2.00 -55.46 9.74
N VAL A 206 3.21 -55.10 10.18
CA VAL A 206 4.23 -56.06 10.60
C VAL A 206 3.74 -56.90 11.77
N PHE A 207 3.07 -56.29 12.75
CA PHE A 207 2.48 -57.02 13.88
C PHE A 207 1.43 -58.05 13.44
N GLN A 208 0.52 -57.66 12.53
CA GLN A 208 -0.48 -58.58 11.98
C GLN A 208 0.15 -59.71 11.15
N ILE A 209 1.22 -59.41 10.41
CA ILE A 209 2.00 -60.39 9.66
C ILE A 209 2.65 -61.40 10.62
N ASP A 210 3.28 -60.93 11.70
CA ASP A 210 3.91 -61.80 12.70
C ASP A 210 2.88 -62.71 13.39
N GLN A 211 1.69 -62.20 13.69
CA GLN A 211 0.60 -63.00 14.24
C GLN A 211 0.14 -64.11 13.26
N LYS A 212 -0.09 -63.77 11.98
CA LYS A 212 -0.46 -64.76 10.96
C LYS A 212 0.63 -65.81 10.76
N LYS A 213 1.91 -65.42 10.79
CA LYS A 213 3.04 -66.34 10.69
C LYS A 213 3.06 -67.34 11.84
N GLU A 214 2.78 -66.90 13.07
CA GLU A 214 2.70 -67.79 14.23
C GLU A 214 1.53 -68.78 14.10
N GLU A 215 0.36 -68.31 13.64
CA GLU A 215 -0.80 -69.19 13.39
C GLU A 215 -0.51 -70.26 12.33
N LEU A 216 0.11 -69.89 11.21
CA LEU A 216 0.52 -70.85 10.16
C LEU A 216 1.59 -71.82 10.67
N SER A 217 2.56 -71.34 11.44
CA SER A 217 3.60 -72.18 12.05
C SER A 217 3.02 -73.19 13.04
N GLN A 218 2.01 -72.80 13.80
CA GLN A 218 1.29 -73.70 14.70
C GLN A 218 0.48 -74.75 13.93
N LYS A 219 -0.16 -74.39 12.82
CA LYS A 219 -0.86 -75.34 11.94
C LYS A 219 0.10 -76.37 11.36
N ILE A 220 1.25 -75.96 10.82
CA ILE A 220 2.29 -76.88 10.32
C ILE A 220 2.70 -77.87 11.41
N ARG A 221 3.06 -77.37 12.61
CA ARG A 221 3.43 -78.22 13.75
C ARG A 221 2.33 -79.18 14.20
N SER A 222 1.06 -78.83 14.00
CA SER A 222 -0.07 -79.72 14.31
C SER A 222 -0.22 -80.85 13.29
N LEU A 223 0.03 -80.56 12.01
CA LEU A 223 0.02 -81.54 10.91
C LEU A 223 1.22 -82.50 10.99
N GLU A 224 2.37 -82.04 11.50
CA GLU A 224 3.57 -82.86 11.67
C GLU A 224 3.50 -83.87 12.83
N LYS A 225 2.60 -83.68 13.82
CA LYS A 225 2.52 -84.54 15.03
C LYS A 225 1.84 -85.91 14.79
N GLY A 226 1.35 -86.19 13.58
CA GLY A 226 0.71 -87.45 13.20
C GLY A 226 1.49 -88.28 12.17
N THR A 227 0.96 -89.44 11.77
CA THR A 227 1.42 -90.16 10.57
C THR A 227 1.08 -89.35 9.32
N VAL A 228 2.08 -88.63 8.80
CA VAL A 228 1.94 -87.69 7.69
C VAL A 228 1.47 -88.40 6.42
N SER A 229 0.22 -88.14 6.01
CA SER A 229 -0.33 -88.59 4.73
C SER A 229 0.34 -87.86 3.57
N ARG A 230 0.19 -88.40 2.34
CA ARG A 230 0.56 -87.65 1.12
C ARG A 230 -0.20 -86.34 1.00
N GLN A 231 -1.45 -86.30 1.49
CA GLN A 231 -2.28 -85.11 1.51
C GLN A 231 -1.67 -84.03 2.44
N ASP A 232 -1.31 -84.43 3.66
CA ASP A 232 -0.72 -83.53 4.68
C ASP A 232 0.62 -82.95 4.23
N LYS A 233 1.43 -83.70 3.46
CA LYS A 233 2.68 -83.18 2.88
C LYS A 233 2.46 -82.06 1.86
N VAL A 234 1.40 -82.14 1.06
CA VAL A 234 1.07 -81.09 0.10
C VAL A 234 0.57 -79.85 0.84
N GLU A 235 -0.26 -80.04 1.87
CA GLU A 235 -0.77 -78.94 2.70
C GLU A 235 0.35 -78.23 3.49
N ILE A 236 1.32 -78.96 4.05
CA ILE A 236 2.48 -78.35 4.71
C ILE A 236 3.31 -77.52 3.71
N MET A 237 3.52 -78.03 2.49
CA MET A 237 4.28 -77.30 1.46
C MET A 237 3.54 -76.03 1.00
N ASP A 238 2.22 -76.07 0.85
CA ASP A 238 1.41 -74.88 0.54
C ASP A 238 1.49 -73.83 1.65
N LEU A 239 1.43 -74.27 2.93
CA LEU A 239 1.58 -73.39 4.10
C LEU A 239 3.00 -72.80 4.21
N GLU A 240 4.05 -73.55 3.86
CA GLU A 240 5.43 -73.06 3.82
C GLU A 240 5.62 -71.99 2.74
N ILE A 241 5.03 -72.19 1.56
CA ILE A 241 5.01 -71.17 0.50
C ILE A 241 4.27 -69.91 0.99
N GLU A 242 3.14 -70.06 1.67
CA GLU A 242 2.40 -68.94 2.25
C GLU A 242 3.27 -68.18 3.27
N ILE A 243 3.96 -68.88 4.18
CA ILE A 243 4.92 -68.27 5.11
C ILE A 243 6.02 -67.51 4.37
N HIS A 244 6.58 -68.06 3.29
CA HIS A 244 7.61 -67.38 2.50
C HIS A 244 7.08 -66.09 1.86
N THR A 245 5.88 -66.12 1.28
CA THR A 245 5.26 -64.91 0.70
C THR A 245 4.94 -63.85 1.76
N ILE A 246 4.56 -64.27 2.96
CA ILE A 246 4.35 -63.39 4.10
C ILE A 246 5.67 -62.76 4.57
N ASP A 247 6.76 -63.52 4.60
CA ASP A 247 8.09 -63.01 4.95
C ASP A 247 8.63 -61.99 3.93
N GLU A 248 8.35 -62.17 2.64
CA GLU A 248 8.66 -61.15 1.61
C GLU A 248 7.87 -59.85 1.86
N GLY A 249 6.58 -59.97 2.20
CA GLY A 249 5.74 -58.83 2.58
C GLY A 249 6.27 -58.11 3.82
N ARG A 250 6.73 -58.87 4.82
CA ARG A 250 7.35 -58.35 6.05
C ARG A 250 8.63 -57.58 5.76
N GLN A 251 9.53 -58.14 4.96
CA GLN A 251 10.79 -57.47 4.57
C GLN A 251 10.54 -56.16 3.83
N ARG A 252 9.53 -56.13 2.95
CA ARG A 252 9.14 -54.91 2.25
C ARG A 252 8.62 -53.83 3.21
N ALA A 253 7.74 -54.20 4.13
CA ALA A 253 7.23 -53.28 5.15
C ALA A 253 8.35 -52.77 6.07
N GLU A 254 9.27 -53.63 6.51
CA GLU A 254 10.44 -53.25 7.32
C GLU A 254 11.37 -52.28 6.57
N PHE A 255 11.59 -52.50 5.27
CA PHE A 255 12.37 -51.59 4.43
C PHE A 255 11.70 -50.21 4.30
N GLU A 256 10.39 -50.16 4.12
CA GLU A 256 9.63 -48.90 4.09
C GLU A 256 9.70 -48.18 5.45
N ILE A 257 9.58 -48.90 6.57
CA ILE A 257 9.76 -48.36 7.93
C ILE A 257 11.16 -47.76 8.10
N ASP A 258 12.22 -48.48 7.73
CA ASP A 258 13.60 -47.98 7.85
C ASP A 258 13.83 -46.74 6.98
N THR A 259 13.30 -46.74 5.76
CA THR A 259 13.35 -45.59 4.86
C THR A 259 12.68 -44.36 5.48
N HIS A 260 11.50 -44.52 6.07
CA HIS A 260 10.79 -43.41 6.73
C HIS A 260 11.46 -42.99 8.05
N LYS A 261 12.03 -43.93 8.84
CA LYS A 261 12.81 -43.61 10.05
C LYS A 261 14.06 -42.77 9.71
N LYS A 262 14.76 -43.10 8.61
CA LYS A 262 15.88 -42.31 8.09
C LYS A 262 15.45 -40.89 7.70
N LYS A 263 14.31 -40.73 7.02
CA LYS A 263 13.75 -39.41 6.67
C LYS A 263 13.39 -38.58 7.90
N VAL A 264 12.71 -39.18 8.89
CA VAL A 264 12.39 -38.51 10.16
C VAL A 264 13.66 -38.04 10.88
N THR A 265 14.69 -38.89 10.92
CA THR A 265 15.98 -38.55 11.53
C THR A 265 16.66 -37.40 10.79
N ASP A 266 16.64 -37.39 9.45
CA ASP A 266 17.20 -36.28 8.66
C ASP A 266 16.44 -34.98 8.90
N TYR A 267 15.11 -35.00 8.92
CA TYR A 267 14.29 -33.82 9.21
C TYR A 267 14.50 -33.31 10.63
N GLN A 268 14.62 -34.19 11.63
CA GLN A 268 14.95 -33.78 12.99
C GLN A 268 16.34 -33.13 13.09
N ARG A 269 17.33 -33.65 12.35
CA ARG A 269 18.65 -33.04 12.24
C ARG A 269 18.57 -31.65 11.62
N ARG A 270 17.85 -31.50 10.50
CA ARG A 270 17.62 -30.19 9.86
C ARG A 270 16.89 -29.21 10.77
N ILE A 271 15.93 -29.67 11.59
CA ILE A 271 15.26 -28.83 12.58
C ILE A 271 16.25 -28.36 13.67
N LYS A 272 17.16 -29.22 14.14
CA LYS A 272 18.21 -28.81 15.09
C LYS A 272 19.16 -27.78 14.48
N GLU A 273 19.61 -28.03 13.25
CA GLU A 273 20.39 -27.05 12.48
C GLU A 273 19.58 -25.76 12.27
N LEU A 274 18.25 -25.86 12.11
CA LEU A 274 17.30 -24.74 12.04
C LEU A 274 17.33 -23.87 13.29
N LYS A 275 17.24 -24.51 14.44
CA LYS A 275 17.21 -23.84 15.74
C LYS A 275 18.55 -23.25 16.17
N GLU A 276 19.66 -23.85 15.77
CA GLU A 276 21.01 -23.40 16.16
C GLU A 276 21.53 -22.23 15.32
N THR A 277 21.02 -22.04 14.10
CA THR A 277 21.43 -20.91 13.26
C THR A 277 20.39 -19.79 13.31
N PRO A 278 20.76 -18.59 13.79
CA PRO A 278 19.82 -17.49 13.87
C PRO A 278 19.32 -17.13 12.47
N PHE A 279 18.03 -16.80 12.38
CA PHE A 279 17.32 -16.43 11.15
C PHE A 279 18.11 -15.42 10.29
N THR A 280 18.78 -14.47 10.94
CA THR A 280 19.61 -13.45 10.30
C THR A 280 20.77 -14.07 9.50
N LYS A 281 21.46 -15.08 10.04
CA LYS A 281 22.59 -15.74 9.37
C LYS A 281 22.15 -16.48 8.11
N ARG A 282 20.99 -17.14 8.16
CA ARG A 282 20.39 -17.79 6.98
C ARG A 282 19.94 -16.79 5.93
N PHE A 283 19.26 -15.74 6.35
CA PHE A 283 18.81 -14.68 5.47
C PHE A 283 19.99 -14.06 4.70
N PHE A 284 21.10 -13.75 5.39
CA PHE A 284 22.31 -13.24 4.75
C PHE A 284 23.00 -14.25 3.82
N GLN A 285 22.99 -15.54 4.16
CA GLN A 285 23.55 -16.59 3.29
C GLN A 285 22.72 -16.80 2.02
N HIS A 286 21.39 -16.79 2.14
CA HIS A 286 20.49 -16.89 0.98
C HIS A 286 20.56 -15.65 0.09
N MET A 287 20.60 -14.45 0.69
CA MET A 287 20.81 -13.19 -0.05
C MET A 287 22.17 -13.17 -0.78
N ARG A 288 23.24 -13.69 -0.17
CA ARG A 288 24.56 -13.79 -0.80
C ARG A 288 24.57 -14.74 -2.00
N ASN A 289 23.80 -15.83 -1.94
CA ASN A 289 23.76 -16.83 -3.01
C ASN A 289 22.72 -16.50 -4.09
N ALA A 290 21.69 -15.71 -3.76
CA ALA A 290 20.61 -15.34 -4.68
C ALA A 290 20.87 -14.04 -5.46
N VAL A 291 21.89 -13.26 -5.09
CA VAL A 291 22.36 -12.13 -5.90
C VAL A 291 23.45 -12.66 -6.84
N PRO A 292 23.16 -12.91 -8.14
CA PRO A 292 24.22 -13.07 -9.11
C PRO A 292 24.97 -11.73 -9.14
N ILE A 293 26.21 -11.74 -8.66
CA ILE A 293 27.15 -10.66 -8.93
C ILE A 293 27.31 -10.67 -10.44
N GLY A 294 26.59 -9.78 -11.12
CA GLY A 294 26.71 -9.56 -12.55
C GLY A 294 28.17 -9.28 -12.88
N LYS A 295 28.74 -10.15 -13.72
CA LYS A 295 29.89 -9.81 -14.54
C LYS A 295 29.41 -8.95 -15.70
#